data_AF-A0A353HWS7-F1
#
_entry.id   AF-A0A353HWS7-F1
#
_cell.length_a   1.000
_cell.length_b   1.000
_cell.length_c   1.000
_cell.angle_alpha   90.00
_cell.angle_beta   90.00
_cell.angle_gamma   90.00
#
_symmetry.space_group_name_H-M   'P 1'
#
loop_
_entity.id
_entity.type
_entity.pdbx_description
1 polymer ?
#
loop_
_entity_poly.entity_id
_entity_poly.type
_entity_poly.pdbx_seq_one_letter_code
_entity_poly.pdbx_strand_id
1 'polypeptide(L)'
;LRDWRATLVAAAALPLSVIPAFLGQYLFGYTLNMVTLLSLALVVGVLVDDAIVEIENIARHLQMGKTPMQAALEAADEIGMAVIATTFSLVAVFLPTAFMGG
;
A
#
# COMPACT_ATOMS: atom_id res chain seq x y z
N LEU A 1 -10.85 10.30 -13.73
CA LEU A 1 -12.09 9.62 -13.27
C LEU A 1 -12.62 8.52 -14.21
N ARG A 2 -11.94 8.13 -15.30
CA ARG A 2 -12.18 6.85 -16.03
C ARG A 2 -10.85 6.20 -16.44
N ASP A 3 -9.87 6.25 -15.55
CA ASP A 3 -8.58 5.61 -15.80
C ASP A 3 -8.62 4.18 -15.28
N TRP A 4 -9.25 3.29 -16.05
CA TRP A 4 -9.19 1.83 -15.82
C TRP A 4 -7.75 1.32 -15.64
N ARG A 5 -6.78 2.05 -16.22
CA ARG A 5 -5.34 1.88 -16.01
C ARG A 5 -4.94 2.03 -14.54
N ALA A 6 -5.46 3.03 -13.84
CA ALA A 6 -5.19 3.24 -12.43
C ALA A 6 -5.73 2.06 -11.59
N THR A 7 -6.95 1.62 -11.90
CA THR A 7 -7.55 0.46 -11.25
C THR A 7 -6.75 -0.82 -11.49
N LEU A 8 -6.20 -1.02 -12.70
CA LEU A 8 -5.34 -2.17 -12.98
C LEU A 8 -4.01 -2.13 -12.24
N VAL A 9 -3.40 -0.96 -12.11
CA VAL A 9 -2.16 -0.81 -11.35
C VAL A 9 -2.41 -1.09 -9.87
N ALA A 10 -3.49 -0.56 -9.29
CA ALA A 10 -3.88 -0.86 -7.91
C ALA A 10 -4.22 -2.36 -7.73
N ALA A 11 -4.93 -2.96 -8.68
CA ALA A 11 -5.24 -4.39 -8.66
C ALA A 11 -4.00 -5.29 -8.75
N ALA A 12 -2.95 -4.84 -9.45
CA ALA A 12 -1.66 -5.53 -9.52
C ALA A 12 -0.81 -5.33 -8.25
N ALA A 13 -0.97 -4.20 -7.56
CA ALA A 13 -0.28 -3.94 -6.28
C ALA A 13 -0.75 -4.91 -5.19
N LEU A 14 -2.04 -5.25 -5.15
CA LEU A 14 -2.61 -6.19 -4.18
C LEU A 14 -1.87 -7.55 -4.09
N PRO A 15 -1.75 -8.36 -5.16
CA PRO A 15 -1.03 -9.63 -5.08
C PRO A 15 0.44 -9.45 -4.73
N LEU A 16 1.09 -8.39 -5.23
CA LEU A 16 2.48 -8.06 -4.89
C LEU A 16 2.67 -7.79 -3.40
N SER A 17 1.68 -7.22 -2.72
CA SER A 17 1.72 -6.95 -1.28
C SER A 17 1.28 -8.14 -0.42
N VAL A 18 0.31 -8.91 -0.90
CA VAL A 18 -0.26 -10.04 -0.17
C VAL A 18 0.72 -11.21 -0.08
N ILE A 19 1.46 -11.53 -1.15
CA ILE A 19 2.46 -12.62 -1.16
C ILE A 19 3.50 -12.49 -0.02
N PRO A 20 4.21 -11.36 0.12
CA PRO A 20 5.18 -11.19 1.22
C PRO A 20 4.51 -11.13 2.59
N ALA A 21 3.27 -10.66 2.70
CA ALA A 21 2.52 -10.70 3.97
C ALA A 21 2.29 -12.14 4.45
N PHE A 22 1.82 -13.02 3.56
CA PHE A 22 1.64 -14.44 3.86
C PHE A 22 2.98 -15.16 4.09
N LEU A 23 4.03 -14.80 3.34
CA LEU A 23 5.36 -15.33 3.57
C LEU A 23 5.88 -14.94 4.96
N GLY A 24 5.67 -13.70 5.38
CA GLY A 24 5.99 -13.24 6.73
C GLY A 24 5.25 -14.04 7.79
N GLN A 25 3.93 -14.20 7.65
CA GLN A 25 3.13 -15.02 8.57
C GLN A 25 3.68 -16.46 8.67
N TYR A 26 4.03 -17.07 7.53
CA TYR A 26 4.61 -18.41 7.50
C TYR A 26 5.97 -18.49 8.21
N LEU A 27 6.87 -17.52 7.97
CA LEU A 27 8.19 -17.46 8.60
C LEU A 27 8.13 -17.24 10.12
N PHE A 28 7.17 -16.44 10.59
CA PHE A 28 6.96 -16.19 12.02
C PHE A 28 6.05 -17.23 12.70
N GLY A 29 5.55 -18.23 11.96
CA GLY A 29 4.70 -19.30 12.49
C GLY A 29 3.28 -18.86 12.88
N TYR A 30 2.81 -17.71 12.38
CA TYR A 30 1.44 -17.24 12.62
C TYR A 30 0.43 -17.98 11.75
N THR A 31 -0.74 -18.27 12.32
CA THR A 31 -1.87 -18.89 11.62
C THR A 31 -2.92 -17.86 11.20
N LEU A 32 -3.76 -18.22 10.23
CA LEU A 32 -4.94 -17.42 9.89
C LEU A 32 -6.03 -17.58 10.95
N ASN A 33 -6.23 -16.53 11.73
CA ASN A 33 -7.31 -16.38 12.69
C ASN A 33 -8.12 -15.10 12.42
N MET A 34 -9.21 -14.89 13.16
CA MET A 34 -10.08 -13.73 12.99
C MET A 34 -9.31 -12.40 13.07
N VAL A 35 -8.37 -12.27 14.01
CA VAL A 35 -7.55 -11.05 14.17
C VAL A 35 -6.71 -10.82 12.92
N THR A 36 -5.97 -11.83 12.45
CA THR A 36 -5.14 -11.71 11.24
C THR A 36 -5.95 -11.41 9.98
N LEU A 37 -7.17 -11.98 9.86
CA LEU A 37 -8.06 -11.71 8.73
C LEU A 37 -8.58 -10.26 8.76
N LEU A 38 -8.93 -9.75 9.95
CA LEU A 38 -9.32 -8.35 10.13
C LEU A 38 -8.15 -7.40 9.83
N SER A 39 -6.94 -7.74 10.29
CA SER A 39 -5.72 -6.97 9.98
C SER A 39 -5.43 -6.96 8.48
N LEU A 40 -5.52 -8.11 7.81
CA LEU A 40 -5.32 -8.20 6.35
C LEU A 40 -6.37 -7.37 5.60
N ALA A 41 -7.64 -7.41 6.00
CA ALA A 41 -8.70 -6.62 5.38
C ALA A 41 -8.44 -5.10 5.51
N LEU A 42 -7.97 -4.65 6.68
CA LEU A 42 -7.63 -3.25 6.92
C LEU A 42 -6.41 -2.82 6.09
N VAL A 43 -5.33 -3.61 6.10
CA VAL A 43 -4.10 -3.30 5.34
C VAL A 43 -4.38 -3.24 3.84
N VAL A 44 -5.21 -4.16 3.32
CA VAL A 44 -5.62 -4.14 1.91
C VAL A 44 -6.34 -2.84 1.54
N GLY A 45 -7.24 -2.35 2.38
CA GLY A 45 -7.94 -1.08 2.14
C GLY A 45 -6.98 0.10 2.07
N VAL A 46 -6.11 0.24 3.07
CA VAL A 46 -5.12 1.33 3.11
C VAL A 46 -4.16 1.27 1.93
N LEU A 47 -3.74 0.07 1.53
CA LEU A 47 -2.82 -0.11 0.41
C LEU A 47 -3.42 0.31 -0.93
N VAL A 48 -4.73 0.06 -1.13
CA VAL A 48 -5.45 0.51 -2.33
C VAL A 48 -5.55 2.04 -2.34
N ASP A 49 -5.86 2.64 -1.19
CA ASP A 49 -5.96 4.10 -1.08
C ASP A 49 -4.60 4.78 -1.37
N ASP A 50 -3.50 4.28 -0.80
CA ASP A 50 -2.15 4.78 -1.06
C ASP A 50 -1.77 4.65 -2.54
N ALA A 51 -2.07 3.51 -3.16
CA ALA A 51 -1.81 3.28 -4.59
C ALA A 51 -2.62 4.22 -5.49
N ILE A 52 -3.88 4.50 -5.14
CA ILE A 52 -4.72 5.44 -5.90
C ILE A 52 -4.16 6.86 -5.79
N VAL A 53 -3.78 7.30 -4.60
CA VAL A 53 -3.22 8.64 -4.37
C VAL A 53 -1.93 8.85 -5.17
N GLU A 54 -1.03 7.85 -5.20
CA GLU A 54 0.19 7.88 -6.03
C GLU A 54 -0.14 8.03 -7.52
N ILE A 55 -1.04 7.19 -8.04
CA ILE A 55 -1.39 7.20 -9.46
C ILE A 55 -2.05 8.53 -9.86
N GLU A 56 -2.91 9.09 -9.00
CA GLU A 56 -3.51 10.39 -9.24
C GLU A 56 -2.46 11.52 -9.25
N ASN A 57 -1.44 11.45 -8.38
CA ASN A 57 -0.35 12.42 -8.42
C ASN A 57 0.49 12.31 -9.70
N ILE A 58 0.80 11.08 -10.13
CA ILE A 58 1.52 10.84 -11.39
C ILE A 58 0.69 11.35 -12.58
N ALA A 59 -0.62 11.07 -12.60
CA ALA A 59 -1.52 11.53 -13.65
C ALA A 59 -1.60 13.06 -13.70
N ARG A 60 -1.61 13.73 -12.55
CA ARG A 60 -1.51 15.19 -12.45
C ARG A 60 -0.19 15.72 -13.03
N HIS A 61 0.93 15.09 -12.70
CA HIS A 61 2.25 15.44 -13.25
C HIS A 61 2.35 15.24 -14.77
N LEU A 62 1.74 14.17 -15.29
CA LEU A 62 1.64 13.92 -16.73
C LEU A 62 0.83 15.02 -17.44
N GLN A 63 -0.26 15.50 -16.83
CA GLN A 63 -1.07 16.59 -17.38
C GLN A 63 -0.33 17.94 -17.41
N MET A 64 0.70 18.12 -16.58
CA MET A 64 1.59 19.28 -16.60
C MET A 64 2.63 19.22 -17.73
N GLY A 65 2.62 18.19 -18.57
CA GLY A 65 3.51 18.05 -19.74
C GLY A 65 4.85 17.38 -19.43
N LYS A 66 5.03 16.81 -18.23
CA LYS A 66 6.24 16.08 -17.84
C LYS A 66 6.29 14.71 -18.54
N THR A 67 7.50 14.19 -18.81
CA THR A 67 7.65 12.84 -19.36
C THR A 67 7.21 11.79 -18.34
N PRO A 68 6.75 10.58 -18.74
CA PRO A 68 6.24 9.59 -17.78
C PRO A 68 7.22 9.21 -16.67
N MET A 69 8.52 9.14 -16.98
CA MET A 69 9.54 8.85 -15.98
C MET A 69 9.72 10.01 -14.98
N GLN A 70 9.77 11.25 -15.48
CA GLN A 70 9.87 12.44 -14.62
C GLN A 70 8.62 12.62 -13.76
N ALA A 71 7.44 12.41 -14.36
CA ALA A 71 6.18 12.48 -13.66
C ALA A 71 6.10 11.45 -12.52
N ALA A 72 6.57 10.23 -12.73
CA ALA A 72 6.62 9.20 -11.70
C ALA A 72 7.60 9.55 -10.57
N LEU A 73 8.81 10.01 -10.91
CA LEU A 73 9.83 10.36 -9.92
C LEU A 73 9.43 11.55 -9.05
N GLU A 74 8.97 12.64 -9.67
CA GLU A 74 8.57 13.84 -8.93
C GLU A 74 7.29 13.61 -8.12
N ALA A 75 6.33 12.87 -8.68
CA ALA A 75 5.12 12.52 -7.94
C ALA A 75 5.44 11.63 -6.72
N ALA A 76 6.36 10.68 -6.84
CA ALA A 76 6.80 9.85 -5.73
C ALA A 76 7.55 10.66 -4.66
N ASP A 77 8.35 11.67 -5.04
CA ASP A 77 9.10 12.49 -4.08
C ASP A 77 8.19 13.45 -3.28
N GLU A 78 7.11 13.95 -3.89
CA GLU A 78 6.15 14.85 -3.24
C GLU A 78 5.35 14.20 -2.10
N ILE A 79 4.93 12.95 -2.29
CA ILE A 79 4.04 12.23 -1.34
C ILE A 79 4.70 11.03 -0.68
N GLY A 80 5.88 10.60 -1.13
CA GLY A 80 6.57 9.42 -0.60
C GLY A 80 6.85 9.54 0.90
N MET A 81 7.23 10.72 1.38
CA MET A 81 7.41 10.96 2.83
C MET A 81 6.10 10.79 3.63
N ALA A 82 4.96 11.18 3.06
CA ALA A 82 3.66 11.02 3.70
C ALA A 82 3.26 9.54 3.77
N VAL A 83 3.41 8.80 2.66
CA VAL A 83 3.11 7.35 2.59
C VAL A 83 4.00 6.54 3.54
N ILE A 84 5.28 6.89 3.64
CA ILE A 84 6.19 6.25 4.59
C ILE A 84 5.73 6.52 6.03
N ALA A 85 5.36 7.77 6.34
CA ALA A 85 4.90 8.15 7.68
C ALA A 85 3.60 7.42 8.08
N THR A 86 2.62 7.31 7.16
CA THR A 86 1.38 6.56 7.42
C THR A 86 1.66 5.07 7.61
N THR A 87 2.54 4.48 6.79
CA THR A 87 2.98 3.09 6.93
C THR A 87 3.62 2.83 8.29
N PHE A 88 4.55 3.67 8.73
CA PHE A 88 5.17 3.54 10.05
C PHE A 88 4.18 3.75 11.19
N SER A 89 3.21 4.65 11.02
CA SER A 89 2.13 4.84 11.99
C SER A 89 1.28 3.58 12.14
N LEU A 90 0.91 2.92 11.03
CA LEU A 90 0.19 1.64 11.07
C LEU A 90 1.01 0.55 11.77
N VAL A 91 2.29 0.45 11.45
CA VAL A 91 3.19 -0.47 12.14
C VAL A 91 3.20 -0.15 13.63
N ALA A 92 3.36 1.11 14.05
CA ALA A 92 3.39 1.48 15.46
C ALA A 92 2.07 1.15 16.20
N VAL A 93 0.92 1.29 15.54
CA VAL A 93 -0.40 0.99 16.11
C VAL A 93 -0.66 -0.52 16.22
N PHE A 94 -0.25 -1.31 15.23
CA PHE A 94 -0.55 -2.74 15.15
C PHE A 94 0.60 -3.66 15.59
N LEU A 95 1.83 -3.15 15.72
CA LEU A 95 2.97 -3.93 16.21
C LEU A 95 2.69 -4.54 17.60
N PRO A 96 2.06 -3.84 18.57
CA PRO A 96 1.70 -4.45 19.85
C PRO A 96 0.75 -5.63 19.72
N THR A 97 -0.16 -5.63 18.72
CA THR A 97 -1.12 -6.73 18.56
C THR A 97 -0.47 -8.00 18.03
N ALA A 98 0.71 -7.91 17.40
CA ALA A 98 1.50 -9.08 17.01
C ALA A 98 2.16 -9.77 18.22
N PHE A 99 2.43 -9.02 19.30
CA PHE A 99 2.99 -9.52 20.56
C PHE A 99 1.93 -9.85 21.61
N MET A 100 0.69 -9.38 21.44
CA MET A 100 -0.46 -9.90 22.16
C MET A 100 -0.73 -11.31 21.64
N GLY A 101 0.00 -12.26 22.22
CA GLY A 101 -0.23 -13.69 22.02
C GLY A 101 -1.65 -14.08 22.42
N GLY A 102 -2.07 -15.22 21.86
CA GLY A 102 -3.23 -16.05 22.24
C GLY A 102 -4.10 -15.57 23.38
#